data_AF-A0A4V1ZKC1-F1
#
_entry.id   AF-A0A4V1ZKC1-F1
#
_cell.length_a   1.000
_cell.length_b   1.000
_cell.length_c   1.000
_cell.angle_alpha   90.00
_cell.angle_beta   90.00
_cell.angle_gamma   90.00
#
_symmetry.space_group_name_H-M   'P 1'
#
loop_
_entity.id
_entity.type
_entity.pdbx_description
1 polymer ?
#
loop_
_entity_poly.entity_id
_entity_poly.type
_entity_poly.pdbx_seq_one_letter_code
_entity_poly.pdbx_strand_id
1 'polypeptide(L)'
;MTRVASPILDREAKDRAALDPQTANALAKRRKDLENRDRQFHQWDGITASDLFGDYLASRLLRIEQAYPELPYDETAEVAVIGAICIEGATAEIAIGPLHPNHFKLKYAMDALCAIAVLRREHRKGNPVPIDACTIGSQMRRMKTFVAPDRGELGTADFLVYCMEQCPNAENISAYIDAVMNASRLRFQHWLGLAYARETLKAEAEPAQLLSAMRGALDTIELRGFVDLNTVFEITK
;
A
#
# COMPACT_ATOMS: atom_id res chain seq x y z
N MET A 1 -1.98 49.93 -12.73
CA MET A 1 -2.45 48.68 -12.12
C MET A 1 -1.38 48.17 -11.17
N THR A 2 -1.46 48.55 -9.90
CA THR A 2 -0.56 48.12 -8.83
C THR A 2 -1.03 46.75 -8.33
N ARG A 3 -0.22 45.70 -8.52
CA ARG A 3 -0.47 44.39 -7.92
C ARG A 3 -0.32 44.52 -6.41
N VAL A 4 -1.43 44.45 -5.68
CA VAL A 4 -1.42 44.28 -4.23
C VAL A 4 -0.98 42.84 -3.95
N ALA A 5 0.21 42.69 -3.36
CA ALA A 5 0.69 41.39 -2.92
C ALA A 5 -0.26 40.80 -1.86
N SER A 6 -0.56 39.50 -1.99
CA SER A 6 -1.47 38.81 -1.08
C SER A 6 -0.87 38.76 0.34
N PRO A 7 -1.58 39.24 1.39
CA PRO A 7 -1.08 39.26 2.78
C PRO A 7 -0.72 37.88 3.34
N ILE A 8 -1.15 36.81 2.66
CA ILE A 8 -0.89 35.41 3.03
C ILE A 8 0.56 35.02 2.68
N LEU A 9 1.09 35.51 1.55
CA LEU A 9 2.47 35.20 1.12
C LEU A 9 3.52 35.92 1.96
N ASP A 10 3.19 37.12 2.48
CA ASP A 10 4.06 37.86 3.40
C ASP A 10 4.06 37.28 4.83
N ARG A 11 3.02 36.54 5.22
CA ARG A 11 2.99 35.80 6.51
C ARG A 11 3.83 34.53 6.45
N GLU A 12 3.73 33.74 5.39
CA GLU A 12 4.58 32.55 5.21
C GLU A 12 6.08 32.88 5.08
N ALA A 13 6.41 34.02 4.47
CA ALA A 13 7.80 34.50 4.40
C ALA A 13 8.34 34.94 5.77
N LYS A 14 7.49 35.52 6.63
CA LYS A 14 7.85 35.90 8.01
C LYS A 14 7.94 34.70 8.96
N ASP A 15 7.09 33.70 8.80
CA ASP A 15 7.14 32.47 9.60
C ASP A 15 8.36 31.60 9.23
N ARG A 16 8.87 31.70 7.99
CA ARG A 16 10.15 31.09 7.57
C ARG A 16 11.38 31.69 8.23
N ALA A 17 11.32 32.95 8.67
CA ALA A 17 12.43 33.61 9.35
C ALA A 17 12.55 33.22 10.84
N ALA A 18 11.55 32.52 11.40
CA ALA A 18 11.49 32.14 12.81
C ALA A 18 11.71 30.63 13.05
N LEU A 19 11.88 29.82 12.00
CA LEU A 19 12.15 28.39 12.16
C LEU A 19 13.63 28.18 12.49
N ASP A 20 13.90 27.43 13.57
CA ASP A 20 15.25 27.04 13.89
C ASP A 20 15.85 26.19 12.73
N PRO A 21 17.18 26.22 12.54
CA PRO A 21 17.83 25.54 11.42
C PRO A 21 17.57 24.03 11.37
N GLN A 22 17.28 23.37 12.49
CA GLN A 22 16.96 21.94 12.51
C GLN A 22 15.55 21.68 11.98
N THR A 23 14.57 22.50 12.35
CA THR A 23 13.20 22.36 11.84
C THR A 23 13.11 22.70 10.35
N ALA A 24 13.86 23.71 9.89
CA ALA A 24 13.98 24.02 8.47
C ALA A 24 14.62 22.87 7.67
N ASN A 25 15.68 22.25 8.21
CA ASN A 25 16.32 21.08 7.60
C ASN A 25 15.42 19.83 7.61
N ALA A 26 14.65 19.60 8.68
CA ALA A 26 13.70 18.50 8.77
C ALA A 26 12.57 18.64 7.74
N LEU A 27 12.04 19.85 7.55
CA LEU A 27 11.03 20.14 6.53
C LEU A 27 11.60 20.01 5.11
N ALA A 28 12.83 20.47 4.87
CA ALA A 28 13.51 20.31 3.58
C ALA A 28 13.75 18.83 3.25
N LYS A 29 14.18 18.03 4.24
CA LYS A 29 14.33 16.57 4.11
C LYS A 29 13.00 15.91 3.81
N ARG A 30 11.95 16.22 4.57
CA ARG A 30 10.61 15.67 4.38
C ARG A 30 10.00 16.02 3.02
N ARG A 31 10.26 17.23 2.51
CA ARG A 31 9.86 17.64 1.15
C ARG A 31 10.62 16.86 0.07
N LYS A 32 11.93 16.69 0.22
CA LYS A 32 12.75 15.88 -0.69
C LYS A 32 12.32 14.41 -0.69
N ASP A 33 11.93 13.90 0.48
CA ASP A 33 11.37 12.55 0.62
C ASP A 33 10.00 12.43 -0.08
N LEU A 34 9.14 13.44 0.02
CA LEU A 34 7.87 13.49 -0.72
C LEU A 34 8.05 13.60 -2.24
N GLU A 35 8.98 14.44 -2.70
CA GLU A 35 9.31 14.57 -4.14
C GLU A 35 9.95 13.29 -4.69
N ASN A 36 10.75 12.57 -3.88
CA ASN A 36 11.28 11.26 -4.23
C ASN A 36 10.18 10.17 -4.24
N ARG A 37 9.21 10.24 -3.32
CA ARG A 37 8.03 9.36 -3.33
C ARG A 37 7.23 9.56 -4.62
N ASP A 38 6.95 10.81 -5.00
CA ASP A 38 6.21 11.13 -6.22
C ASP A 38 6.92 10.61 -7.49
N ARG A 39 8.26 10.72 -7.55
CA ARG A 39 9.06 10.13 -8.64
C ARG A 39 9.07 8.60 -8.65
N GLN A 40 9.10 7.95 -7.49
CA GLN A 40 9.01 6.48 -7.40
C GLN A 40 7.62 5.99 -7.83
N PHE A 41 6.57 6.76 -7.56
CA PHE A 41 5.21 6.44 -8.04
C PHE A 41 5.05 6.65 -9.56
N HIS A 42 5.77 7.59 -10.17
CA HIS A 42 5.78 7.78 -11.62
C HIS A 42 6.53 6.66 -12.39
N GLN A 43 7.31 5.81 -11.72
CA GLN A 43 7.93 4.63 -12.36
C GLN A 43 6.94 3.49 -12.62
N TRP A 44 5.67 3.65 -12.25
CA TRP A 44 4.63 2.63 -12.40
C TRP A 44 3.92 2.69 -13.75
N ASP A 45 4.48 3.43 -14.71
CA ASP A 45 4.06 3.42 -16.11
C ASP A 45 4.47 2.10 -16.76
N GLY A 46 3.50 1.18 -16.93
CA GLY A 46 3.65 -0.05 -17.71
C GLY A 46 3.69 -1.35 -16.91
N ILE A 47 3.58 -1.30 -15.59
CA ILE A 47 3.57 -2.48 -14.72
C ILE A 47 2.18 -3.14 -14.76
N THR A 48 2.08 -4.34 -15.33
CA THR A 48 0.87 -5.18 -15.28
C THR A 48 0.71 -5.83 -13.90
N ALA A 49 -0.48 -6.34 -13.56
CA ALA A 49 -0.66 -7.12 -12.33
C ALA A 49 0.30 -8.33 -12.26
N SER A 50 0.68 -8.92 -13.40
CA SER A 50 1.73 -9.94 -13.49
C SER A 50 3.14 -9.39 -13.26
N ASP A 51 3.41 -8.12 -13.60
CA ASP A 51 4.70 -7.48 -13.30
C ASP A 51 4.80 -7.05 -11.83
N LEU A 52 3.67 -6.72 -11.20
CA LEU A 52 3.57 -6.39 -9.77
C LEU A 52 3.67 -7.62 -8.87
N PHE A 53 3.14 -8.76 -9.33
CA PHE A 53 3.02 -9.94 -8.49
C PHE A 53 3.82 -11.13 -8.92
N GLY A 54 4.21 -11.31 -10.18
CA GLY A 54 4.83 -12.53 -10.69
C GLY A 54 4.05 -13.80 -10.32
N ASP A 55 3.64 -14.62 -11.30
CA ASP A 55 3.00 -15.92 -11.00
C ASP A 55 3.82 -16.82 -10.02
N TYR A 56 5.12 -16.55 -9.95
CA TYR A 56 6.06 -17.12 -8.98
C TYR A 56 5.82 -16.70 -7.51
N LEU A 57 5.52 -15.43 -7.24
CA LEU A 57 5.40 -14.89 -5.89
C LEU A 57 4.06 -15.30 -5.26
N ALA A 58 2.97 -15.26 -6.04
CA ALA A 58 1.64 -15.72 -5.63
C ALA A 58 1.65 -17.20 -5.20
N SER A 59 2.34 -18.06 -5.96
CA SER A 59 2.43 -19.50 -5.65
C SER A 59 3.29 -19.84 -4.42
N ARG A 60 4.22 -18.95 -4.02
CA ARG A 60 5.05 -19.11 -2.81
C ARG A 60 4.43 -18.46 -1.58
N LEU A 61 3.78 -17.31 -1.73
CA LEU A 61 2.95 -16.69 -0.70
C LEU A 61 1.87 -17.66 -0.24
N LEU A 62 1.18 -18.31 -1.18
CA LEU A 62 0.16 -19.32 -0.87
C LEU A 62 0.70 -20.47 -0.01
N ARG A 63 1.92 -20.97 -0.30
CA ARG A 63 2.55 -22.04 0.50
C ARG A 63 3.00 -21.57 1.88
N ILE A 64 3.35 -20.30 2.02
CA ILE A 64 3.78 -19.70 3.29
C ILE A 64 2.57 -19.38 4.16
N GLU A 65 1.48 -18.85 3.58
CA GLU A 65 0.20 -18.65 4.27
C GLU A 65 -0.39 -19.97 4.77
N GLN A 66 -0.28 -21.04 3.98
CA GLN A 66 -0.64 -22.40 4.41
C GLN A 66 0.23 -22.90 5.58
N ALA A 67 1.50 -22.48 5.64
CA ALA A 67 2.42 -22.88 6.70
C ALA A 67 2.30 -22.01 7.96
N TYR A 68 1.80 -20.77 7.84
CA TYR A 68 1.69 -19.79 8.93
C TYR A 68 0.34 -19.05 8.85
N PRO A 69 -0.77 -19.72 9.22
CA PRO A 69 -2.11 -19.13 9.11
C PRO A 69 -2.31 -17.91 10.03
N GLU A 70 -1.55 -17.82 11.12
CA GLU A 70 -1.66 -16.79 12.18
C GLU A 70 -0.92 -15.48 11.87
N LEU A 71 -0.52 -15.24 10.62
CA LEU A 71 0.16 -14.00 10.27
C LEU A 71 -0.71 -12.78 10.59
N PRO A 72 -0.16 -11.74 11.26
CA PRO A 72 -0.91 -10.54 11.63
C PRO A 72 -1.59 -9.89 10.44
N TYR A 73 -2.90 -9.70 10.55
CA TYR A 73 -3.71 -8.87 9.67
C TYR A 73 -4.95 -8.40 10.43
N ASP A 74 -5.55 -7.32 9.95
CA ASP A 74 -6.80 -6.80 10.49
C ASP A 74 -7.82 -6.83 9.37
N GLU A 75 -8.61 -7.90 9.34
CA GLU A 75 -9.62 -8.12 8.30
C GLU A 75 -10.61 -6.96 8.25
N THR A 76 -11.08 -6.51 9.41
CA THR A 76 -12.03 -5.40 9.55
C THR A 76 -11.46 -4.11 8.99
N ALA A 77 -10.19 -3.79 9.27
CA ALA A 77 -9.55 -2.61 8.72
C ALA A 77 -9.35 -2.71 7.20
N GLU A 78 -8.91 -3.85 6.69
CA GLU A 78 -8.72 -4.05 5.23
C GLU A 78 -10.04 -3.87 4.46
N VAL A 79 -11.13 -4.46 4.92
CA VAL A 79 -12.45 -4.30 4.27
C VAL A 79 -13.00 -2.89 4.46
N ALA A 80 -12.77 -2.25 5.61
CA ALA A 80 -13.24 -0.89 5.87
C ALA A 80 -12.53 0.15 5.00
N VAL A 81 -11.25 -0.04 4.66
CA VAL A 81 -10.55 0.83 3.68
C VAL A 81 -11.25 0.75 2.31
N ILE A 82 -11.52 -0.45 1.82
CA ILE A 82 -12.19 -0.62 0.51
C ILE A 82 -13.63 -0.10 0.58
N GLY A 83 -14.33 -0.36 1.67
CA GLY A 83 -15.69 0.12 1.92
C GLY A 83 -15.78 1.64 1.93
N ALA A 84 -14.87 2.32 2.63
CA ALA A 84 -14.80 3.78 2.67
C ALA A 84 -14.64 4.38 1.27
N ILE A 85 -13.80 3.77 0.42
CA ILE A 85 -13.60 4.20 -0.96
C ILE A 85 -14.83 3.93 -1.83
N CYS A 86 -15.50 2.79 -1.64
CA CYS A 86 -16.74 2.47 -2.35
C CYS A 86 -17.88 3.44 -1.99
N ILE A 87 -17.97 3.87 -0.73
CA ILE A 87 -18.98 4.81 -0.22
C ILE A 87 -18.67 6.24 -0.68
N GLU A 88 -17.41 6.67 -0.51
CA GLU A 88 -16.96 8.01 -0.82
C GLU A 88 -15.67 7.95 -1.65
N GLY A 89 -15.82 7.93 -2.98
CA GLY A 89 -14.70 7.78 -3.92
C GLY A 89 -13.57 8.81 -3.76
N ALA A 90 -13.85 9.99 -3.20
CA ALA A 90 -12.84 11.00 -2.89
C ALA A 90 -11.81 10.52 -1.87
N THR A 91 -12.19 9.60 -0.97
CA THR A 91 -11.28 9.00 0.01
C THR A 91 -10.17 8.15 -0.63
N ALA A 92 -10.32 7.76 -1.90
CA ALA A 92 -9.24 7.13 -2.67
C ALA A 92 -7.99 8.02 -2.75
N GLU A 93 -8.11 9.35 -2.72
CA GLU A 93 -6.95 10.24 -2.69
C GLU A 93 -6.15 10.16 -1.38
N ILE A 94 -6.83 9.78 -0.28
CA ILE A 94 -6.23 9.59 1.04
C ILE A 94 -5.55 8.22 1.13
N ALA A 95 -6.23 7.17 0.62
CA ALA A 95 -5.73 5.80 0.67
C ALA A 95 -4.63 5.49 -0.35
N ILE A 96 -4.77 5.97 -1.59
CA ILE A 96 -3.80 5.71 -2.66
C ILE A 96 -2.61 6.66 -2.50
N GLY A 97 -1.55 6.17 -1.88
CA GLY A 97 -0.35 6.93 -1.56
C GLY A 97 0.37 6.35 -0.34
N PRO A 98 -0.29 6.28 0.84
CA PRO A 98 0.21 5.51 1.97
C PRO A 98 0.14 4.00 1.74
N LEU A 99 -0.93 3.50 1.09
CA LEU A 99 -1.14 2.07 0.89
C LEU A 99 -0.55 1.55 -0.43
N HIS A 100 0.00 0.34 -0.33
CA HIS A 100 0.51 -0.52 -1.37
C HIS A 100 -0.31 -1.83 -1.34
N PRO A 101 -0.56 -2.47 -2.49
CA PRO A 101 -1.30 -3.74 -2.54
C PRO A 101 -0.79 -4.81 -1.55
N ASN A 102 0.54 -4.97 -1.42
CA ASN A 102 1.17 -5.90 -0.46
C ASN A 102 0.88 -5.62 1.03
N HIS A 103 0.32 -4.46 1.39
CA HIS A 103 -0.13 -4.22 2.76
C HIS A 103 -1.38 -5.00 3.13
N PHE A 104 -2.15 -5.45 2.15
CA PHE A 104 -3.33 -6.27 2.35
C PHE A 104 -2.95 -7.76 2.40
N LYS A 105 -3.57 -8.51 3.31
CA LYS A 105 -3.54 -9.97 3.31
C LYS A 105 -4.71 -10.53 2.49
N LEU A 106 -5.88 -9.88 2.53
CA LEU A 106 -7.03 -10.30 1.75
C LEU A 106 -6.79 -10.04 0.27
N LYS A 107 -6.72 -11.12 -0.52
CA LYS A 107 -6.52 -11.04 -1.96
C LYS A 107 -7.55 -10.13 -2.65
N TYR A 108 -8.82 -10.24 -2.29
CA TYR A 108 -9.87 -9.40 -2.89
C TYR A 108 -9.70 -7.91 -2.57
N ALA A 109 -9.25 -7.56 -1.36
CA ALA A 109 -9.00 -6.18 -0.99
C ALA A 109 -7.78 -5.62 -1.74
N MET A 110 -6.73 -6.43 -1.89
CA MET A 110 -5.56 -6.13 -2.71
C MET A 110 -5.94 -5.86 -4.18
N ASP A 111 -6.74 -6.74 -4.78
CA ASP A 111 -7.20 -6.61 -6.17
C ASP A 111 -8.09 -5.36 -6.34
N ALA A 112 -8.95 -5.06 -5.37
CA ALA A 112 -9.78 -3.86 -5.35
C ALA A 112 -8.92 -2.58 -5.27
N LEU A 113 -7.89 -2.55 -4.41
CA LEU A 113 -6.97 -1.42 -4.31
C LEU A 113 -6.25 -1.15 -5.64
N CYS A 114 -5.81 -2.20 -6.34
CA CYS A 114 -5.21 -2.08 -7.66
C CYS A 114 -6.20 -1.49 -8.68
N ALA A 115 -7.46 -1.94 -8.67
CA ALA A 115 -8.50 -1.39 -9.55
C ALA A 115 -8.78 0.10 -9.24
N ILE A 116 -8.86 0.48 -7.96
CA ILE A 116 -9.00 1.86 -7.51
C ILE A 116 -7.83 2.72 -8.00
N ALA A 117 -6.60 2.23 -7.89
CA ALA A 117 -5.42 2.96 -8.36
C ALA A 117 -5.46 3.25 -9.87
N VAL A 118 -5.94 2.29 -10.68
CA VAL A 118 -6.14 2.50 -12.12
C VAL A 118 -7.21 3.56 -12.39
N LEU A 119 -8.37 3.46 -11.71
CA LEU A 119 -9.46 4.42 -11.87
C LEU A 119 -9.04 5.84 -11.48
N ARG A 120 -8.34 6.00 -10.36
CA ARG A 120 -7.76 7.28 -9.92
C ARG A 120 -6.81 7.86 -10.97
N ARG A 121 -5.95 7.03 -11.56
CA ARG A 121 -5.02 7.48 -12.60
C ARG A 121 -5.77 7.99 -13.83
N GLU A 122 -6.80 7.30 -14.27
CA GLU A 122 -7.63 7.74 -15.40
C GLU A 122 -8.37 9.06 -15.07
N HIS A 123 -8.88 9.20 -13.85
CA HIS A 123 -9.46 10.45 -13.35
C HIS A 123 -8.48 11.62 -13.48
N ARG A 124 -7.22 11.44 -13.06
CA ARG A 124 -6.16 12.46 -13.16
C ARG A 124 -5.75 12.80 -14.59
N LYS A 125 -5.92 11.87 -15.53
CA LYS A 125 -5.67 12.09 -16.96
C LYS A 125 -6.80 12.88 -17.66
N GLY A 126 -7.81 13.31 -16.92
CA GLY A 126 -8.95 14.04 -17.47
C GLY A 126 -10.09 13.13 -17.98
N ASN A 127 -10.07 11.84 -17.62
CA ASN A 127 -11.19 10.93 -17.81
C ASN A 127 -11.90 10.73 -16.46
N PRO A 128 -12.81 11.63 -16.04
CA PRO A 128 -13.44 11.54 -14.73
C PRO A 128 -14.41 10.36 -14.68
N VAL A 129 -13.88 9.19 -14.34
CA VAL A 129 -14.68 8.02 -13.97
C VAL A 129 -14.92 8.12 -12.47
N PRO A 130 -16.17 7.97 -11.98
CA PRO A 130 -16.42 7.87 -10.55
C PRO A 130 -15.68 6.67 -9.98
N ILE A 131 -15.25 6.76 -8.74
CA ILE A 131 -14.67 5.63 -8.00
C ILE A 131 -15.75 5.17 -7.03
N ASP A 132 -16.41 4.07 -7.39
CA ASP A 132 -17.50 3.46 -6.64
C ASP A 132 -17.47 1.92 -6.81
N ALA A 133 -18.29 1.18 -6.07
CA ALA A 133 -18.30 -0.28 -6.13
C ALA A 133 -18.53 -0.82 -7.56
N CYS A 134 -19.38 -0.16 -8.37
CA CYS A 134 -19.69 -0.60 -9.74
C CYS A 134 -18.49 -0.46 -10.68
N THR A 135 -17.83 0.70 -10.65
CA THR A 135 -16.66 1.00 -11.47
C THR A 135 -15.44 0.21 -11.02
N ILE A 136 -15.23 0.03 -9.72
CA ILE A 136 -14.20 -0.84 -9.15
C ILE A 136 -14.41 -2.28 -9.63
N GLY A 137 -15.62 -2.84 -9.47
CA GLY A 137 -15.92 -4.19 -9.93
C GLY A 137 -15.75 -4.37 -11.44
N SER A 138 -16.16 -3.38 -12.24
CA SER A 138 -15.93 -3.37 -13.69
C SER A 138 -14.44 -3.36 -14.04
N GLN A 139 -13.64 -2.58 -13.30
CA GLN A 139 -12.20 -2.50 -13.50
C GLN A 139 -11.50 -3.80 -13.06
N MET A 140 -11.88 -4.41 -11.94
CA MET A 140 -11.41 -5.74 -11.54
C MET A 140 -11.72 -6.81 -12.61
N ARG A 141 -12.89 -6.71 -13.27
CA ARG A 141 -13.23 -7.60 -14.40
C ARG A 141 -12.29 -7.40 -15.58
N ARG A 142 -11.97 -6.16 -15.93
CA ARG A 142 -10.98 -5.85 -16.99
C ARG A 142 -9.58 -6.36 -16.65
N MET A 143 -9.22 -6.32 -15.37
CA MET A 143 -7.96 -6.85 -14.85
C MET A 143 -7.94 -8.38 -14.71
N LYS A 144 -9.06 -9.06 -15.02
CA LYS A 144 -9.23 -10.51 -14.85
C LYS A 144 -9.02 -10.99 -13.40
N THR A 145 -9.23 -10.11 -12.43
CA THR A 145 -9.21 -10.44 -10.99
C THR A 145 -10.63 -10.59 -10.42
N PHE A 146 -11.65 -10.31 -11.24
CA PHE A 146 -13.05 -10.54 -10.89
C PHE A 146 -13.36 -12.04 -10.83
N VAL A 147 -13.78 -12.48 -9.66
CA VAL A 147 -14.35 -13.81 -9.42
C VAL A 147 -15.88 -13.69 -9.39
N ALA A 148 -16.57 -14.47 -10.23
CA ALA A 148 -18.01 -14.63 -10.14
C ALA A 148 -18.34 -15.55 -8.95
N PRO A 149 -19.45 -15.34 -8.23
CA PRO A 149 -19.79 -16.19 -7.10
C PRO A 149 -20.01 -17.63 -7.60
N ASP A 150 -19.08 -18.52 -7.29
CA ASP A 150 -19.24 -19.96 -7.37
C ASP A 150 -19.28 -20.57 -5.96
N ARG A 151 -19.70 -21.84 -5.88
CA ARG A 151 -20.18 -22.56 -4.68
C ARG A 151 -19.32 -22.36 -3.42
N GLY A 152 -19.52 -21.25 -2.70
CA GLY A 152 -18.94 -20.98 -1.39
C GLY A 152 -18.00 -19.77 -1.30
N GLU A 153 -17.61 -19.13 -2.42
CA GLU A 153 -16.80 -17.91 -2.41
C GLU A 153 -17.68 -16.65 -2.60
N LEU A 154 -17.34 -15.56 -1.90
CA LEU A 154 -17.95 -14.26 -2.16
C LEU A 154 -17.57 -13.82 -3.58
N GLY A 155 -18.55 -13.60 -4.43
CA GLY A 155 -18.33 -12.97 -5.73
C GLY A 155 -17.75 -11.57 -5.55
N THR A 156 -17.06 -11.03 -6.55
CA THR A 156 -16.43 -9.70 -6.45
C THR A 156 -17.45 -8.59 -6.14
N ALA A 157 -18.67 -8.70 -6.68
CA ALA A 157 -19.74 -7.76 -6.36
C ALA A 157 -20.18 -7.88 -4.89
N ASP A 158 -20.38 -9.11 -4.41
CA ASP A 158 -20.80 -9.38 -3.04
C ASP A 158 -19.71 -8.96 -2.04
N PHE A 159 -18.43 -9.14 -2.39
CA PHE A 159 -17.30 -8.65 -1.61
C PHE A 159 -17.29 -7.13 -1.48
N LEU A 160 -17.54 -6.39 -2.56
CA LEU A 160 -17.58 -4.92 -2.49
C LEU A 160 -18.78 -4.43 -1.68
N VAL A 161 -19.92 -5.11 -1.75
CA VAL A 161 -21.08 -4.86 -0.87
C VAL A 161 -20.72 -5.12 0.58
N TYR A 162 -20.11 -6.28 0.86
CA TYR A 162 -19.63 -6.63 2.20
C TYR A 162 -18.67 -5.56 2.74
N CYS A 163 -17.72 -5.07 1.94
CA CYS A 163 -16.82 -3.98 2.35
C CYS A 163 -17.59 -2.71 2.76
N MET A 164 -18.62 -2.32 2.00
CA MET A 164 -19.45 -1.15 2.34
C MET A 164 -20.23 -1.39 3.64
N GLU A 165 -20.77 -2.58 3.87
CA GLU A 165 -21.49 -2.93 5.10
C GLU A 165 -20.58 -2.96 6.32
N GLN A 166 -19.33 -3.40 6.15
CA GLN A 166 -18.34 -3.46 7.23
C GLN A 166 -17.66 -2.12 7.52
N CYS A 167 -17.89 -1.08 6.70
CA CYS A 167 -17.32 0.25 6.91
C CYS A 167 -18.31 1.16 7.67
N PRO A 168 -18.10 1.43 8.97
CA PRO A 168 -19.06 2.21 9.76
C PRO A 168 -19.16 3.67 9.29
N ASN A 169 -18.03 4.26 8.89
CA ASN A 169 -17.94 5.63 8.39
C ASN A 169 -16.67 5.78 7.53
N ALA A 170 -16.80 6.41 6.35
CA ALA A 170 -15.71 6.70 5.44
C ALA A 170 -14.75 7.81 5.95
N GLU A 171 -15.23 8.70 6.82
CA GLU A 171 -14.42 9.78 7.41
C GLU A 171 -13.22 9.25 8.22
N ASN A 172 -13.33 8.02 8.74
CA ASN A 172 -12.29 7.37 9.54
C ASN A 172 -11.24 6.61 8.71
N ILE A 173 -11.21 6.80 7.38
CA ILE A 173 -10.31 6.04 6.49
C ILE A 173 -8.85 6.08 6.92
N SER A 174 -8.37 7.20 7.48
CA SER A 174 -6.99 7.32 7.97
C SER A 174 -6.68 6.32 9.09
N ALA A 175 -7.64 6.09 10.01
CA ALA A 175 -7.47 5.12 11.10
C ALA A 175 -7.43 3.68 10.57
N TYR A 176 -8.26 3.35 9.58
CA TYR A 176 -8.23 2.03 8.94
C TYR A 176 -6.92 1.81 8.19
N ILE A 177 -6.42 2.83 7.48
CA ILE A 177 -5.10 2.79 6.81
C ILE A 177 -4.00 2.50 7.83
N ASP A 178 -3.98 3.20 8.97
CA ASP A 178 -2.97 2.99 10.02
C ASP A 178 -3.00 1.57 10.59
N ALA A 179 -4.20 1.01 10.78
CA ALA A 179 -4.38 -0.38 11.22
C ALA A 179 -3.81 -1.39 10.20
N VAL A 180 -4.16 -1.23 8.91
CA VAL A 180 -3.63 -2.07 7.81
C VAL A 180 -2.10 -1.97 7.73
N MET A 181 -1.55 -0.75 7.82
CA MET A 181 -0.11 -0.51 7.79
C MET A 181 0.62 -1.16 8.97
N ASN A 182 0.09 -1.04 10.18
CA ASN A 182 0.68 -1.66 11.37
C ASN A 182 0.63 -3.19 11.28
N ALA A 183 -0.50 -3.77 10.89
CA ALA A 183 -0.62 -5.21 10.73
C ALA A 183 0.31 -5.74 9.63
N SER A 184 0.41 -5.03 8.51
CA SER A 184 1.39 -5.33 7.46
C SER A 184 2.82 -5.29 7.98
N ARG A 185 3.21 -4.25 8.73
CA ARG A 185 4.57 -4.13 9.29
C ARG A 185 4.92 -5.36 10.14
N LEU A 186 4.03 -5.75 11.05
CA LEU A 186 4.21 -6.92 11.90
C LEU A 186 4.31 -8.21 11.08
N ARG A 187 3.48 -8.36 10.05
CA ARG A 187 3.51 -9.51 9.13
C ARG A 187 4.85 -9.63 8.41
N PHE A 188 5.36 -8.54 7.84
CA PHE A 188 6.64 -8.54 7.15
C PHE A 188 7.83 -8.73 8.10
N GLN A 189 7.78 -8.20 9.33
CA GLN A 189 8.78 -8.49 10.36
C GLN A 189 8.81 -9.98 10.71
N HIS A 190 7.64 -10.60 10.87
CA HIS A 190 7.53 -12.04 11.12
C HIS A 190 8.12 -12.85 9.95
N TRP A 191 7.83 -12.46 8.70
CA TRP A 191 8.40 -13.11 7.51
C TRP A 191 9.91 -12.99 7.45
N LEU A 192 10.45 -11.81 7.74
CA LEU A 192 11.89 -11.60 7.74
C LEU A 192 12.60 -12.45 8.80
N GLY A 193 12.00 -12.57 10.00
CA GLY A 193 12.50 -13.45 11.05
C GLY A 193 12.52 -14.92 10.63
N LEU A 194 11.44 -15.40 10.00
CA LEU A 194 11.37 -16.77 9.48
C LEU A 194 12.36 -17.04 8.34
N ALA A 195 12.51 -16.08 7.42
CA ALA A 195 13.47 -16.17 6.32
C ALA A 195 14.90 -16.30 6.87
N TYR A 196 15.28 -15.44 7.82
CA TYR A 196 16.58 -15.51 8.47
C TYR A 196 16.82 -16.83 9.20
N ALA A 197 15.86 -17.29 10.02
CA ALA A 197 16.00 -18.55 10.73
C ALA A 197 16.24 -19.72 9.75
N ARG A 198 15.54 -19.75 8.61
CA ARG A 198 15.76 -20.78 7.59
C ARG A 198 17.15 -20.73 6.98
N GLU A 199 17.68 -19.55 6.66
CA GLU A 199 19.00 -19.42 6.05
C GLU A 199 20.14 -19.73 7.02
N THR A 200 20.02 -19.29 8.27
CA THR A 200 21.02 -19.64 9.30
C THR A 200 21.12 -21.16 9.51
N LEU A 201 20.02 -21.91 9.35
CA LEU A 201 20.01 -23.36 9.47
C LEU A 201 20.62 -24.09 8.26
N LYS A 202 20.66 -23.46 7.07
CA LYS A 202 21.27 -24.06 5.87
C LYS A 202 22.80 -23.97 5.87
N ALA A 203 23.40 -23.11 6.68
CA ALA A 203 24.86 -22.92 6.82
C ALA A 203 25.62 -22.56 5.52
N GLU A 204 24.92 -22.22 4.43
CA GLU A 204 25.51 -21.91 3.12
C GLU A 204 25.81 -20.41 2.93
N ALA A 205 25.11 -19.52 3.65
CA ALA A 205 25.25 -18.07 3.51
C ALA A 205 26.33 -17.49 4.43
N GLU A 206 27.10 -16.50 3.92
CA GLU A 206 28.06 -15.76 4.73
C GLU A 206 27.32 -14.92 5.80
N PRO A 207 27.61 -15.09 7.11
CA PRO A 207 26.85 -14.43 8.18
C PRO A 207 26.78 -12.90 8.08
N ALA A 208 27.85 -12.26 7.58
CA ALA A 208 27.91 -10.82 7.43
C ALA A 208 26.96 -10.30 6.33
N GLN A 209 26.84 -11.03 5.21
CA GLN A 209 25.94 -10.68 4.12
C GLN A 209 24.48 -10.83 4.57
N LEU A 210 24.19 -11.91 5.29
CA LEU A 210 22.86 -12.19 5.82
C LEU A 210 22.40 -11.09 6.80
N LEU A 211 23.27 -10.66 7.73
CA LEU A 211 22.97 -9.57 8.66
C LEU A 211 22.76 -8.21 7.96
N SER A 212 23.58 -7.91 6.95
CA SER A 212 23.46 -6.68 6.16
C SER A 212 22.11 -6.62 5.43
N ALA A 213 21.75 -7.73 4.78
CA ALA A 213 20.52 -7.79 4.00
C ALA A 213 19.27 -7.77 4.89
N MET A 214 19.30 -8.44 6.06
CA MET A 214 18.25 -8.31 7.07
C MET A 214 18.05 -6.87 7.53
N ARG A 215 19.14 -6.15 7.79
CA ARG A 215 19.07 -4.76 8.24
C ARG A 215 18.42 -3.87 7.19
N GLY A 216 18.80 -4.03 5.92
CA GLY A 216 18.17 -3.31 4.81
C GLY A 216 16.67 -3.62 4.68
N ALA A 217 16.28 -4.89 4.89
CA ALA A 217 14.88 -5.29 4.87
C ALA A 217 14.09 -4.70 6.07
N LEU A 218 14.65 -4.72 7.28
CA LEU A 218 14.05 -4.08 8.47
C LEU A 218 13.84 -2.59 8.28
N ASP A 219 14.88 -1.86 7.82
CA ASP A 219 14.80 -0.43 7.56
C ASP A 219 13.68 -0.13 6.54
N THR A 220 13.54 -0.98 5.52
CA THR A 220 12.47 -0.85 4.51
C THR A 220 11.09 -1.08 5.12
N ILE A 221 10.92 -2.10 5.98
CA ILE A 221 9.66 -2.40 6.66
C ILE A 221 9.28 -1.27 7.63
N GLU A 222 10.23 -0.71 8.37
CA GLU A 222 9.97 0.42 9.27
C GLU A 222 9.51 1.67 8.51
N LEU A 223 10.17 1.97 7.39
CA LEU A 223 9.88 3.15 6.58
C LEU A 223 8.60 3.00 5.73
N ARG A 224 8.33 1.81 5.19
CA ARG A 224 7.27 1.59 4.18
C ARG A 224 6.12 0.71 4.67
N GLY A 225 6.26 0.03 5.81
CA GLY A 225 5.27 -0.96 6.29
C GLY A 225 5.27 -2.29 5.52
N PHE A 226 6.13 -2.44 4.52
CA PHE A 226 6.36 -3.66 3.76
C PHE A 226 7.76 -3.69 3.17
N VAL A 227 8.20 -4.85 2.71
CA VAL A 227 9.40 -5.03 1.89
C VAL A 227 9.03 -5.82 0.65
N ASP A 228 9.69 -5.54 -0.48
CA ASP A 228 9.55 -6.40 -1.66
C ASP A 228 9.99 -7.81 -1.28
N LEU A 229 9.12 -8.77 -1.51
CA LEU A 229 9.38 -10.17 -1.24
C LEU A 229 10.56 -10.69 -2.05
N ASN A 230 10.84 -10.14 -3.23
CA ASN A 230 12.07 -10.45 -3.96
C ASN A 230 13.31 -10.11 -3.14
N THR A 231 13.32 -8.98 -2.43
CA THR A 231 14.39 -8.62 -1.50
C THR A 231 14.48 -9.61 -0.34
N VAL A 232 13.34 -10.07 0.21
CA VAL A 232 13.35 -11.12 1.25
C VAL A 232 13.87 -12.44 0.70
N PHE A 233 13.58 -12.77 -0.56
CA PHE A 233 13.97 -14.03 -1.17
C PHE A 233 15.40 -14.04 -1.70
N GLU A 234 15.96 -12.90 -2.09
CA GLU A 234 17.40 -12.74 -2.41
C GLU A 234 18.27 -13.03 -1.20
N ILE A 235 17.77 -12.76 0.01
CA ILE A 235 18.41 -13.16 1.27
C ILE A 235 18.43 -14.70 1.42
N THR A 236 17.49 -15.40 0.79
CA THR A 236 17.25 -16.84 0.96
C THR A 236 17.79 -17.74 -0.16
N LYS A 237 18.56 -17.18 -1.09
CA LYS A 237 19.24 -17.91 -2.17
C LYS A 237 20.68 -18.21 -1.76
#